data_AF-A0A2S9XK06-F1
#
_entry.id   AF-A0A2S9XK06-F1
#
_cell.length_a   1.000
_cell.length_b   1.000
_cell.length_c   1.000
_cell.angle_alpha   90.00
_cell.angle_beta   90.00
_cell.angle_gamma   90.00
#
_symmetry.space_group_name_H-M   'P 1'
#
loop_
_entity.id
_entity.type
_entity.pdbx_description
1 polymer ?
#
loop_
_entity_poly.entity_id
_entity_poly.type
_entity_poly.pdbx_seq_one_letter_code
_entity_poly.pdbx_strand_id
1 'polypeptide(L)'
;MSGARKSAVKSFEVYRRDNGRTGIVRTLHHDPHSGRSWVTEVHEKSGAGDDSLRIETTTELADMDPEDQTRYELRLRNELEAEQAALPPV
;
A
#
# COMPACT_ATOMS: atom_id res chain seq x y z
N MET A 1 -24.80 22.40 7.17
CA MET A 1 -23.75 22.10 6.18
C MET A 1 -22.85 21.05 6.82
N SER A 2 -23.04 19.78 6.47
CA SER A 2 -22.33 18.66 7.11
C SER A 2 -20.92 18.57 6.53
N GLY A 3 -19.90 18.82 7.36
CA GLY A 3 -18.51 18.69 6.96
C GLY A 3 -18.21 17.21 6.68
N ALA A 4 -18.07 16.86 5.41
CA ALA A 4 -17.59 15.55 5.01
C ALA A 4 -16.22 15.33 5.65
N ARG A 5 -16.15 14.46 6.67
CA ARG A 5 -14.89 13.89 7.13
C ARG A 5 -14.29 13.20 5.92
N LYS A 6 -13.32 13.82 5.26
CA LYS A 6 -12.55 13.17 4.21
C LYS A 6 -11.85 11.99 4.87
N SER A 7 -12.38 10.78 4.67
CA SER A 7 -11.66 9.58 5.07
C SER A 7 -10.33 9.60 4.32
N ALA A 8 -9.22 9.66 5.06
CA ALA A 8 -7.90 9.73 4.49
C ALA A 8 -7.58 8.46 3.70
N VAL A 9 -6.65 8.55 2.75
CA VAL A 9 -6.10 7.38 2.07
C VAL A 9 -5.51 6.44 3.11
N LYS A 10 -5.97 5.19 3.09
CA LYS A 10 -5.47 4.12 3.95
C LYS A 10 -4.28 3.46 3.26
N SER A 11 -3.25 3.11 4.04
CA SER A 11 -2.01 2.54 3.50
C SER A 11 -1.54 1.40 4.40
N PHE A 12 -1.21 0.26 3.80
CA PHE A 12 -0.84 -0.97 4.49
C PHE A 12 0.46 -1.53 3.90
N GLU A 13 1.48 -1.77 4.72
CA GLU A 13 2.65 -2.52 4.25
C GLU A 13 2.24 -3.97 4.00
N VAL A 14 2.47 -4.47 2.78
CA VAL A 14 2.07 -5.82 2.37
C VAL A 14 3.25 -6.71 2.05
N TYR A 15 4.43 -6.11 1.85
CA TYR A 15 5.66 -6.83 1.65
C TYR A 15 6.85 -5.96 2.03
N ARG A 16 7.84 -6.56 2.68
CA ARG A 16 9.15 -5.97 2.89
C ARG A 16 10.21 -7.04 2.76
N ARG A 17 11.28 -6.71 2.04
CA ARG A 17 12.48 -7.54 1.95
C ARG A 17 13.72 -6.66 1.93
N ASP A 18 14.61 -6.91 2.86
CA ASP A 18 15.91 -6.26 2.96
C ASP A 18 17.03 -7.30 2.75
N ASN A 19 17.93 -7.06 1.81
CA ASN A 19 19.10 -7.90 1.49
C ASN A 19 20.39 -7.09 1.60
N GLY A 20 20.66 -6.56 2.81
CA GLY A 20 21.86 -5.78 3.11
C GLY A 20 21.84 -4.41 2.46
N ARG A 21 22.31 -4.31 1.20
CA ARG A 21 22.36 -3.03 0.46
C ARG A 21 21.17 -2.80 -0.47
N THR A 22 20.27 -3.76 -0.59
CA THR A 22 19.04 -3.60 -1.37
C THR A 22 17.81 -3.84 -0.51
N GLY A 23 16.77 -3.05 -0.72
CA GLY A 23 15.48 -3.16 -0.03
C GLY A 23 14.33 -3.07 -1.03
N ILE A 24 13.27 -3.83 -0.80
CA ILE A 24 12.00 -3.73 -1.52
C ILE A 24 10.89 -3.60 -0.49
N VAL A 25 10.05 -2.58 -0.64
CA VAL A 25 8.84 -2.40 0.16
C VAL A 25 7.65 -2.25 -0.79
N ARG A 26 6.57 -2.98 -0.51
CA ARG A 26 5.28 -2.78 -1.18
C ARG A 26 4.27 -2.27 -0.17
N THR A 27 3.60 -1.19 -0.54
CA THR A 27 2.52 -0.59 0.23
C THR A 27 1.24 -0.64 -0.60
N LEU A 28 0.19 -1.22 -0.04
CA LEU A 28 -1.14 -1.23 -0.61
C LEU A 28 -1.90 -0.02 -0.09
N HIS A 29 -2.44 0.77 -1.01
CA HIS A 29 -3.19 1.98 -0.72
C HIS A 29 -4.64 1.82 -1.12
N HIS A 30 -5.54 2.45 -0.36
CA HIS A 30 -6.95 2.52 -0.67
C HIS A 30 -7.50 3.91 -0.37
N ASP A 31 -8.07 4.55 -1.38
CA ASP A 31 -8.83 5.77 -1.22
C ASP A 31 -10.32 5.45 -1.05
N PRO A 32 -10.87 5.55 0.18
CA PRO A 32 -12.29 5.28 0.43
C PRO A 32 -13.22 6.30 -0.22
N HIS A 33 -12.71 7.46 -0.69
CA HIS A 33 -13.53 8.45 -1.38
C HIS A 33 -13.79 8.09 -2.84
N SER A 34 -12.74 7.70 -3.57
CA SER A 34 -12.84 7.33 -4.98
C SER A 34 -13.05 5.83 -5.21
N GLY A 35 -12.85 5.00 -4.18
CA GLY A 35 -12.84 3.54 -4.29
C GLY A 35 -11.58 2.98 -4.96
N ARG A 36 -10.62 3.84 -5.32
CA ARG A 36 -9.38 3.44 -6.00
C ARG A 36 -8.45 2.75 -5.03
N SER A 37 -7.72 1.77 -5.55
CA SER A 37 -6.71 1.03 -4.80
C SER A 37 -5.51 0.78 -5.70
N TRP A 38 -4.32 1.00 -5.16
CA TRP A 38 -3.06 0.86 -5.90
C TRP A 38 -1.98 0.30 -4.98
N VAL A 39 -0.93 -0.27 -5.57
CA VAL A 39 0.28 -0.66 -4.86
C VAL A 39 1.41 0.28 -5.26
N THR A 40 2.12 0.77 -4.26
CA THR A 40 3.42 1.44 -4.45
C THR A 40 4.51 0.44 -4.10
N GLU A 41 5.40 0.17 -5.05
CA GLU A 41 6.59 -0.63 -4.85
C GLU A 41 7.83 0.28 -4.88
N VAL A 42 8.59 0.25 -3.79
CA VAL A 42 9.83 1.00 -3.64
C VAL A 42 10.99 0.02 -3.64
N HIS A 43 11.91 0.21 -4.58
CA HIS A 43 13.22 -0.45 -4.60
C HIS A 43 14.27 0.55 -4.15
N GLU A 44 15.02 0.19 -3.12
CA GLU A 44 16.13 0.98 -2.63
C GLU A 44 17.43 0.18 -2.78
N LYS A 45 18.49 0.83 -3.24
CA LYS A 45 19.83 0.27 -3.36
C LYS A 45 20.84 1.28 -2.83
N SER A 46 21.50 0.94 -1.73
CA SER A 46 22.64 1.69 -1.22
C SER A 46 23.87 1.44 -2.11
N GLY A 47 24.46 2.51 -2.61
CA GLY A 47 25.72 2.57 -3.34
C GLY A 47 26.94 2.51 -2.42
N ALA A 48 28.09 2.93 -2.93
CA ALA A 48 29.30 3.11 -2.10
C ALA A 48 29.29 4.54 -1.53
N GLY A 49 29.54 4.69 -0.23
CA GLY A 49 29.42 6.00 0.45
C GLY A 49 27.97 6.39 0.70
N ASP A 50 27.63 7.65 0.44
CA ASP A 50 26.28 8.23 0.67
C ASP A 50 25.36 8.14 -0.55
N ASP A 51 25.80 7.50 -1.64
CA ASP A 51 24.97 7.33 -2.83
C ASP A 51 23.88 6.29 -2.58
N SER A 52 22.62 6.63 -2.87
CA SER A 52 21.49 5.70 -2.84
C SER A 52 20.65 5.84 -4.09
N LEU A 53 20.29 4.73 -4.72
CA LEU A 53 19.30 4.67 -5.79
C LEU A 53 17.96 4.26 -5.18
N ARG A 54 16.94 5.08 -5.38
CA ARG A 54 15.56 4.78 -5.00
C ARG A 54 14.66 4.86 -6.23
N ILE A 55 13.97 3.76 -6.53
CA ILE A 55 13.00 3.67 -7.61
C ILE A 55 11.64 3.40 -6.97
N GLU A 56 10.65 4.20 -7.35
CA GLU A 56 9.28 4.06 -6.87
C GLU A 56 8.36 3.86 -8.07
N THR A 57 7.53 2.82 -7.98
CA THR A 57 6.57 2.42 -9.02
C THR A 57 5.19 2.32 -8.39
N THR A 58 4.20 2.89 -9.06
CA THR A 58 2.79 2.82 -8.65
C THR A 58 2.01 2.06 -9.70
N THR A 59 1.19 1.10 -9.26
CA THR A 59 0.34 0.30 -10.14
C THR A 59 -1.07 0.24 -9.55
N GLU A 60 -2.08 0.66 -10.30
CA GLU A 60 -3.48 0.48 -9.90
C GLU A 60 -3.83 -1.02 -9.89
N LEU A 61 -4.62 -1.47 -8.91
CA LEU A 61 -5.05 -2.87 -8.84
C LEU A 61 -5.79 -3.30 -10.11
N ALA A 62 -6.54 -2.39 -10.73
CA ALA A 62 -7.28 -2.64 -11.97
C ALA A 62 -6.38 -2.87 -13.20
N ASP A 63 -5.12 -2.44 -13.14
CA ASP A 63 -4.14 -2.60 -14.22
C ASP A 63 -3.18 -3.79 -13.99
N MET A 64 -3.30 -4.48 -12.85
CA MET A 64 -2.49 -5.66 -12.53
C MET A 64 -2.98 -6.90 -13.28
N ASP A 65 -2.15 -7.94 -13.31
CA ASP A 65 -2.65 -9.25 -13.72
C ASP A 65 -3.73 -9.76 -12.75
N PRO A 66 -4.67 -10.62 -13.21
CA PRO A 66 -5.81 -11.04 -12.40
C PRO A 66 -5.45 -11.77 -11.10
N GLU A 67 -4.32 -12.48 -11.08
CA GLU A 67 -3.89 -13.21 -9.88
C GLU A 67 -3.40 -12.25 -8.80
N ASP A 68 -2.53 -11.31 -9.16
CA ASP A 68 -2.03 -10.29 -8.26
C ASP A 68 -3.14 -9.33 -7.83
N GLN A 69 -4.04 -8.93 -8.75
CA GLN A 69 -5.22 -8.15 -8.42
C GLN A 69 -6.05 -8.84 -7.31
N THR A 70 -6.42 -10.10 -7.53
CA THR A 70 -7.21 -10.88 -6.56
C THR A 70 -6.50 -10.98 -5.20
N ARG A 71 -5.18 -11.18 -5.21
CA ARG A 71 -4.37 -11.27 -3.98
C ARG A 71 -4.39 -9.95 -3.20
N TYR A 72 -4.21 -8.82 -3.86
CA TYR A 72 -4.21 -7.52 -3.19
C TYR A 72 -5.62 -7.07 -2.77
N GLU A 73 -6.66 -7.39 -3.52
CA GLU A 73 -8.06 -7.13 -3.13
C GLU A 73 -8.43 -7.90 -1.86
N LEU A 74 -8.06 -9.19 -1.78
CA LEU A 74 -8.26 -9.98 -0.57
C LEU A 74 -7.49 -9.40 0.62
N ARG A 75 -6.23 -9.00 0.40
CA ARG A 75 -5.41 -8.36 1.43
C ARG A 75 -6.03 -7.04 1.91
N LEU A 76 -6.52 -6.21 1.00
CA LEU A 76 -7.18 -4.94 1.31
C LEU A 76 -8.41 -5.17 2.18
N ARG A 77 -9.28 -6.11 1.78
CA ARG A 77 -10.49 -6.43 2.53
C ARG A 77 -10.15 -6.83 3.97
N ASN A 78 -9.17 -7.71 4.17
CA ASN A 78 -8.78 -8.16 5.50
C ASN A 78 -8.26 -7.01 6.37
N GLU A 79 -7.50 -6.07 5.81
CA GLU A 79 -6.98 -4.89 6.51
C GLU A 79 -8.10 -3.91 6.90
N LEU A 80 -9.05 -3.67 6.00
CA LEU A 80 -10.20 -2.81 6.28
C LEU A 80 -11.12 -3.41 7.35
N GLU A 81 -11.34 -4.73 7.31
CA GLU A 81 -12.09 -5.46 8.34
C GLU A 81 -11.40 -5.38 9.70
N ALA A 82 -10.07 -5.56 9.75
CA ALA A 82 -9.28 -5.46 10.97
C ALA A 82 -9.33 -4.05 11.58
N GLU A 83 -9.22 -3.01 10.75
CA GLU A 83 -9.33 -1.62 11.19
C GLU A 83 -10.74 -1.32 11.73
N GLN A 84 -11.78 -1.82 11.07
CA GLN A 84 -13.16 -1.68 11.54
C GLN A 84 -13.39 -2.39 12.87
N ALA A 85 -12.84 -3.59 13.05
CA ALA A 85 -12.93 -4.35 14.29
C ALA A 85 -12.16 -3.71 15.45
N ALA A 86 -11.11 -2.93 15.17
CA ALA A 86 -10.32 -2.21 16.17
C ALA A 86 -11.01 -0.93 16.69
N LEU A 87 -12.10 -0.47 16.04
CA LEU A 87 -12.88 0.65 16.53
C LEU A 87 -13.67 0.22 17.78
N PRO A 88 -13.65 1.01 18.87
CA PRO A 88 -14.41 0.68 20.07
C PRO A 88 -15.91 0.58 19.74
N PRO A 89 -16.65 -0.36 20.36
CA PRO A 89 -18.10 -0.44 20.19
C PRO A 89 -18.71 0.90 20.62
N VAL A 90 -19.56 1.43 19.75
CA VAL A 90 -20.28 2.70 19.97
C VAL A 90 -21.32 2.55 21.07
#